data_AF-A0A9N7U7T4-F1
#
_entry.id   AF-A0A9N7U7T4-F1
#
_cell.length_a   1.000
_cell.length_b   1.000
_cell.length_c   1.000
_cell.angle_alpha   90.00
_cell.angle_beta   90.00
_cell.angle_gamma   90.00
#
_symmetry.space_group_name_H-M   'P 1'
#
loop_
_entity.id
_entity.type
_entity.pdbx_description
1 polymer ?
#
loop_
_entity_poly.entity_id
_entity_poly.type
_entity_poly.pdbx_seq_one_letter_code
_entity_poly.pdbx_strand_id
1 'polypeptide(L)'
;MTSPCQSCCDKGPAEDQDQERLKNRTRCSSPQTKIIRPRMMMPVSVLLVFLQLSSFQLVVVSMPPCTLKANVAEEAHRQLRDLGAPFPSHCLQYNVNISFPDTAFPAGPASPSKCRRALWVVFESLRGTKLIIEDNESPVGEGGAMWDEEKFSTFQILQHRLLSDGGCLSMVAADPDVFSSYFSNVTDVLQQQDRAACGWMALRRDVLRVLKIALRKHHSCFT
;
A
#
# COMPACT_ATOMS: atom_id res chain seq x y z
N MET A 1 21.87 -24.15 51.01
CA MET A 1 22.45 -25.43 50.55
C MET A 1 22.53 -25.34 49.04
N THR A 2 23.61 -24.76 48.53
CA THR A 2 24.86 -25.44 48.10
C THR A 2 24.72 -26.06 46.72
N SER A 3 25.53 -25.47 45.83
CA SER A 3 25.86 -25.87 44.47
C SER A 3 26.75 -27.15 44.50
N PRO A 4 27.64 -27.40 43.52
CA PRO A 4 27.51 -28.25 42.34
C PRO A 4 28.54 -29.42 42.35
N CYS A 5 28.60 -30.20 41.26
CA CYS A 5 29.79 -30.97 40.83
C CYS A 5 29.75 -30.97 39.27
N GLN A 6 30.72 -30.48 38.47
CA GLN A 6 32.19 -30.64 38.46
C GLN A 6 32.54 -32.15 38.34
N SER A 7 33.36 -32.65 37.42
CA SER A 7 34.68 -32.18 36.99
C SER A 7 35.25 -33.17 35.95
N CYS A 8 35.87 -32.62 34.90
CA CYS A 8 37.20 -32.90 34.31
C CYS A 8 37.77 -34.32 34.09
N CYS A 9 38.46 -34.47 32.96
CA CYS A 9 39.92 -34.72 32.82
C CYS A 9 40.28 -34.80 31.32
N ASP A 10 41.48 -34.55 30.80
CA ASP A 10 42.61 -33.63 31.03
C ASP A 10 43.67 -34.00 29.95
N LYS A 11 44.63 -33.09 29.70
CA LYS A 11 45.97 -33.30 29.08
C LYS A 11 46.18 -33.46 27.55
N GLY A 12 46.91 -32.48 26.97
CA GLY A 12 47.83 -32.66 25.81
C GLY A 12 49.20 -33.22 26.27
N PRO A 13 50.37 -32.83 25.71
CA PRO A 13 50.74 -32.28 24.40
C PRO A 13 51.88 -33.09 23.71
N ALA A 14 52.33 -32.72 22.49
CA ALA A 14 53.72 -32.99 22.02
C ALA A 14 54.08 -32.17 20.76
N GLU A 15 55.08 -31.30 20.90
CA GLU A 15 55.92 -30.74 19.82
C GLU A 15 56.97 -31.78 19.38
N ASP A 16 57.43 -31.68 18.12
CA ASP A 16 58.80 -31.26 17.74
C ASP A 16 59.44 -32.05 16.58
N GLN A 17 60.20 -31.29 15.78
CA GLN A 17 61.36 -31.65 14.95
C GLN A 17 61.25 -32.70 13.83
N ASP A 18 61.42 -32.24 12.60
CA ASP A 18 62.49 -32.81 11.75
C ASP A 18 63.00 -31.76 10.74
N GLN A 19 64.18 -31.20 11.03
CA GLN A 19 64.93 -30.31 10.15
C GLN A 19 66.37 -30.84 9.99
N GLU A 20 66.80 -30.87 8.73
CA GLU A 20 68.18 -31.03 8.23
C GLU A 20 68.86 -32.40 8.32
N ARG A 21 68.95 -33.09 7.15
CA ARG A 21 70.27 -33.45 6.61
C ARG A 21 70.34 -33.72 5.09
N LEU A 22 71.09 -32.85 4.43
CA LEU A 22 72.02 -33.05 3.30
C LEU A 22 71.53 -33.40 1.87
N LYS A 23 71.59 -32.36 1.02
CA LYS A 23 72.67 -32.12 0.02
C LYS A 23 72.60 -32.84 -1.35
N ASN A 24 72.66 -31.98 -2.36
CA ASN A 24 73.04 -32.17 -3.76
C ASN A 24 72.04 -32.89 -4.69
N ARG A 25 71.36 -32.11 -5.54
CA ARG A 25 71.53 -32.22 -7.01
C ARG A 25 70.80 -31.14 -7.82
N THR A 26 71.59 -30.50 -8.67
CA THR A 26 71.28 -30.08 -10.04
C THR A 26 70.30 -28.92 -10.28
N ARG A 27 70.93 -27.80 -10.66
CA ARG A 27 70.37 -26.66 -11.38
C ARG A 27 69.83 -27.13 -12.76
N CYS A 28 68.53 -27.06 -12.97
CA CYS A 28 67.92 -27.07 -14.30
C CYS A 28 66.97 -25.87 -14.43
N SER A 29 67.42 -24.89 -15.21
CA SER A 29 66.62 -23.76 -15.67
C SER A 29 65.49 -24.28 -16.57
N SER A 30 64.24 -23.92 -16.25
CA SER A 30 63.08 -24.16 -17.11
C SER A 30 62.29 -22.85 -17.28
N PRO A 31 61.73 -22.59 -18.47
CA PRO A 31 61.45 -21.24 -18.94
C PRO A 31 60.19 -20.64 -18.31
N GLN A 32 60.20 -19.32 -18.14
CA GLN A 32 59.01 -18.55 -17.80
C GLN A 32 57.91 -18.78 -18.85
N THR A 33 56.92 -19.58 -18.50
CA THR A 33 55.66 -19.66 -19.24
C THR A 33 54.89 -18.39 -18.90
N LYS A 34 54.85 -17.44 -19.84
CA LYS A 34 53.90 -16.33 -19.82
C LYS A 34 52.50 -16.93 -19.69
N ILE A 35 51.88 -16.79 -18.52
CA ILE A 35 50.43 -16.97 -18.37
C ILE A 35 49.79 -15.80 -19.10
N ILE A 36 49.51 -15.99 -20.39
CA ILE A 36 48.62 -15.13 -21.16
C ILE A 36 47.24 -15.37 -20.56
N ARG A 37 46.78 -14.48 -19.66
CA ARG A 37 45.36 -14.43 -19.30
C ARG A 37 44.60 -14.22 -20.61
N PRO A 38 43.73 -15.14 -21.05
CA PRO A 38 42.86 -14.86 -22.17
C PRO A 38 42.01 -13.66 -21.77
N ARG A 39 42.18 -12.55 -22.49
CA ARG A 39 41.27 -11.42 -22.41
C ARG A 39 39.94 -11.97 -22.95
N MET A 40 39.03 -12.36 -22.05
CA MET A 40 37.67 -12.73 -22.43
C MET A 40 37.02 -11.50 -23.04
N MET A 41 37.16 -11.37 -24.34
CA MET A 41 36.48 -10.37 -25.13
C MET A 41 35.05 -10.88 -25.27
N MET A 42 34.19 -10.47 -24.32
CA MET A 42 32.76 -10.73 -24.42
C MET A 42 32.30 -10.22 -25.79
N PRO A 43 31.62 -11.05 -26.60
CA PRO A 43 31.09 -10.60 -27.88
C PRO A 43 30.22 -9.37 -27.65
N VAL A 44 30.31 -8.36 -28.53
CA VAL A 44 29.52 -7.13 -28.41
C VAL A 44 28.03 -7.44 -28.26
N SER A 45 27.53 -8.49 -28.91
CA SER A 45 26.16 -8.99 -28.77
C SER A 45 25.80 -9.43 -27.35
N VAL A 46 26.72 -10.08 -26.63
CA VAL A 46 26.53 -10.52 -25.24
C VAL A 46 26.53 -9.31 -24.31
N LEU A 47 27.41 -8.33 -24.55
CA LEU A 47 27.44 -7.07 -23.81
C LEU A 47 26.13 -6.29 -23.98
N LEU A 48 25.59 -6.25 -25.21
CA LEU A 48 24.31 -5.60 -25.52
C LEU A 48 23.14 -6.29 -24.84
N VAL A 49 23.11 -7.63 -24.78
CA VAL A 49 22.09 -8.39 -24.06
C VAL A 49 22.16 -8.10 -22.55
N PHE A 50 23.35 -8.07 -21.96
CA PHE A 50 23.50 -7.69 -20.54
C PHE A 50 23.09 -6.24 -20.27
N LEU A 51 23.40 -5.30 -21.17
CA LEU A 51 22.97 -3.91 -21.08
C LEU A 51 21.46 -3.74 -21.24
N GLN A 52 20.82 -4.52 -22.12
CA GLN A 52 19.37 -4.54 -22.25
C GLN A 52 18.72 -5.13 -21.00
N LEU A 53 19.21 -6.27 -20.51
CA LEU A 53 18.69 -6.90 -19.28
C LEU A 53 18.86 -5.98 -18.06
N SER A 54 20.01 -5.32 -17.90
CA SER A 54 20.22 -4.37 -16.78
C SER A 54 19.34 -3.13 -16.90
N SER A 55 19.10 -2.64 -18.11
CA SER A 55 18.15 -1.54 -18.36
C SER A 55 16.71 -1.93 -18.03
N PHE A 56 16.29 -3.16 -18.32
CA PHE A 56 14.96 -3.69 -17.95
C PHE A 56 14.81 -3.86 -16.42
N GLN A 57 15.86 -4.30 -15.72
CA GLN A 57 15.82 -4.44 -14.25
C GLN A 57 15.66 -3.09 -13.53
N LEU A 58 16.25 -2.01 -14.05
CA LEU A 58 16.12 -0.66 -13.46
C LEU A 58 14.70 -0.10 -13.56
N VAL A 59 13.93 -0.47 -14.59
CA VAL A 59 12.53 -0.03 -14.76
C VAL A 59 11.59 -0.76 -13.79
N VAL A 60 11.88 -2.01 -13.41
CA VAL A 60 11.04 -2.80 -12.49
C VAL A 60 11.24 -2.37 -11.02
N VAL A 61 12.42 -1.85 -10.67
CA VAL A 61 12.77 -1.46 -9.28
C VAL A 61 12.39 -0.01 -8.95
N SER A 62 12.01 0.80 -9.94
CA SER A 62 11.79 2.25 -9.79
C SER A 62 10.32 2.68 -9.79
N MET A 63 9.36 1.78 -9.56
CA MET A 63 7.97 2.19 -9.29
C MET A 63 7.89 2.72 -7.85
N PRO A 64 7.68 4.04 -7.65
CA PRO A 64 7.57 4.59 -6.31
C PRO A 64 6.41 3.91 -5.56
N PRO A 65 6.53 3.72 -4.25
CA PRO A 65 5.47 3.16 -3.45
C PRO A 65 4.24 4.06 -3.58
N CYS A 66 3.13 3.47 -4.05
CA CYS A 66 1.87 4.16 -4.21
C CYS A 66 1.13 4.14 -2.88
N THR A 67 1.19 5.24 -2.13
CA THR A 67 0.74 5.28 -0.72
C THR A 67 -0.17 6.48 -0.45
N LEU A 68 -0.99 6.35 0.59
CA LEU A 68 -1.78 7.45 1.14
C LEU A 68 -1.20 7.82 2.51
N LYS A 69 -1.22 9.10 2.86
CA LYS A 69 -0.75 9.57 4.17
C LYS A 69 -1.74 9.21 5.27
N ALA A 70 -1.27 8.53 6.31
CA ALA A 70 -2.12 8.05 7.41
C ALA A 70 -2.83 9.22 8.12
N ASN A 71 -2.07 10.25 8.49
CA ASN A 71 -2.58 11.42 9.21
C ASN A 71 -3.65 12.20 8.42
N VAL A 72 -3.52 12.29 7.09
CA VAL A 72 -4.51 12.95 6.23
C VAL A 72 -5.80 12.13 6.18
N ALA A 73 -5.70 10.80 6.07
CA ALA A 73 -6.86 9.90 6.09
C ALA A 73 -7.56 9.88 7.45
N GLU A 74 -6.81 9.93 8.56
CA GLU A 74 -7.35 10.05 9.91
C GLU A 74 -8.10 11.35 10.13
N GLU A 75 -7.54 12.47 9.66
CA GLU A 75 -8.20 13.76 9.73
C GLU A 75 -9.47 13.77 8.87
N ALA A 76 -9.42 13.24 7.64
CA ALA A 76 -10.60 13.13 6.78
C ALA A 76 -11.72 12.30 7.45
N HIS A 77 -11.35 11.17 8.08
CA HIS A 77 -12.28 10.36 8.86
C HIS A 77 -12.89 11.17 10.03
N ARG A 78 -12.08 11.97 10.74
CA ARG A 78 -12.55 12.80 11.86
C ARG A 78 -13.55 13.86 11.38
N GLN A 79 -13.23 14.57 10.30
CA GLN A 79 -14.10 15.59 9.72
C GLN A 79 -15.44 15.00 9.27
N LEU A 80 -15.44 13.86 8.59
CA LEU A 80 -16.68 13.15 8.23
C LEU A 80 -17.47 12.65 9.44
N ARG A 81 -16.80 12.18 10.49
CA ARG A 81 -17.47 11.71 11.71
C ARG A 81 -18.21 12.85 12.38
N ASP A 82 -17.60 14.03 12.44
CA ASP A 82 -18.10 15.18 13.20
C ASP A 82 -18.91 16.17 12.34
N LEU A 83 -19.16 15.80 11.08
CA LEU A 83 -19.82 16.59 10.05
C LEU A 83 -21.26 17.00 10.38
N GLY A 84 -21.94 16.25 11.25
CA GLY A 84 -23.34 16.50 11.56
C GLY A 84 -23.92 15.43 12.48
N ALA A 85 -25.24 15.47 12.64
CA ALA A 85 -25.97 14.56 13.52
C ALA A 85 -25.76 13.07 13.19
N PRO A 86 -26.09 12.16 14.12
CA PRO A 86 -26.10 10.72 13.85
C PRO A 86 -27.02 10.33 12.68
N PHE A 87 -26.82 9.13 12.15
CA PHE A 87 -27.62 8.60 11.04
C PHE A 87 -29.12 8.53 11.43
N PRO A 88 -30.05 9.16 10.68
CA PRO A 88 -31.46 9.21 11.05
C PRO A 88 -32.15 7.87 10.84
N SER A 89 -32.98 7.44 11.80
CA SER A 89 -33.71 6.16 11.71
C SER A 89 -34.67 6.11 10.51
N HIS A 90 -35.32 7.23 10.16
CA HIS A 90 -36.21 7.31 9.00
C HIS A 90 -35.49 7.07 7.66
N CYS A 91 -34.17 7.25 7.60
CA CYS A 91 -33.38 6.97 6.40
C CYS A 91 -33.05 5.47 6.22
N LEU A 92 -33.28 4.63 7.24
CA LEU A 92 -32.95 3.20 7.16
C LEU A 92 -33.71 2.49 6.04
N GLN A 93 -34.95 2.89 5.77
CA GLN A 93 -35.80 2.27 4.74
C GLN A 93 -35.30 2.50 3.31
N TYR A 94 -34.57 3.60 3.06
CA TYR A 94 -34.01 3.93 1.75
C TYR A 94 -32.64 3.28 1.52
N ASN A 95 -32.00 2.83 2.60
CA ASN A 95 -30.65 2.27 2.56
C ASN A 95 -30.61 0.76 2.37
N VAL A 96 -31.75 0.07 2.32
CA VAL A 96 -31.81 -1.38 2.02
C VAL A 96 -31.18 -1.72 0.67
N ASN A 97 -31.22 -0.77 -0.28
CA ASN A 97 -30.63 -0.91 -1.61
C ASN A 97 -29.24 -0.26 -1.73
N ILE A 98 -28.77 0.47 -0.72
CA ILE A 98 -27.44 1.09 -0.70
C ILE A 98 -26.51 0.23 0.16
N SER A 99 -25.81 -0.68 -0.52
CA SER A 99 -24.83 -1.56 0.10
C SER A 99 -23.46 -1.32 -0.50
N PHE A 100 -22.52 -0.85 0.32
CA PHE A 100 -21.12 -0.75 -0.07
C PHE A 100 -20.54 -2.16 -0.29
N PRO A 101 -19.76 -2.41 -1.36
CA PRO A 101 -19.18 -3.72 -1.64
C PRO A 101 -18.02 -4.00 -0.68
N ASP A 102 -18.32 -4.43 0.55
CA ASP A 102 -17.34 -4.72 1.60
C ASP A 102 -16.30 -5.78 1.18
N THR A 103 -16.66 -6.65 0.23
CA THR A 103 -15.78 -7.65 -0.40
C THR A 103 -14.63 -7.04 -1.20
N ALA A 104 -14.70 -5.74 -1.51
CA ALA A 104 -13.61 -5.02 -2.19
C ALA A 104 -12.35 -4.92 -1.30
N PHE A 105 -12.52 -4.91 0.04
CA PHE A 105 -11.40 -4.94 0.97
C PHE A 105 -10.75 -6.32 1.02
N PRO A 106 -9.40 -6.39 0.99
CA PRO A 106 -8.70 -7.67 1.05
C PRO A 106 -8.79 -8.28 2.46
N ALA A 107 -9.08 -9.58 2.51
CA ALA A 107 -9.08 -10.33 3.76
C ALA A 107 -7.67 -10.79 4.19
N GLY A 108 -7.49 -11.01 5.49
CA GLY A 108 -6.26 -11.57 6.07
C GLY A 108 -5.12 -10.56 6.27
N PRO A 109 -3.91 -11.04 6.59
CA PRO A 109 -2.78 -10.17 6.96
C PRO A 109 -2.29 -9.34 5.78
N ALA A 110 -1.62 -8.22 6.10
CA ALA A 110 -1.07 -7.28 5.13
C ALA A 110 0.01 -7.94 4.25
N SER A 111 -0.07 -7.68 2.95
CA SER A 111 0.96 -7.97 1.95
C SER A 111 0.98 -6.81 0.95
N PRO A 112 2.03 -6.63 0.12
CA PRO A 112 2.08 -5.50 -0.82
C PRO A 112 0.88 -5.41 -1.75
N SER A 113 0.41 -6.54 -2.31
CA SER A 113 -0.78 -6.59 -3.18
C SER A 113 -2.06 -6.24 -2.43
N LYS A 114 -2.22 -6.74 -1.19
CA LYS A 114 -3.37 -6.40 -0.34
C LYS A 114 -3.34 -4.95 0.10
N CYS A 115 -2.17 -4.40 0.44
CA CYS A 115 -2.06 -2.98 0.76
C CYS A 115 -2.46 -2.11 -0.43
N ARG A 116 -1.95 -2.44 -1.62
CA ARG A 116 -2.37 -1.74 -2.84
C ARG A 116 -3.88 -1.82 -3.07
N ARG A 117 -4.50 -2.99 -2.87
CA ARG A 117 -5.96 -3.16 -2.98
C ARG A 117 -6.71 -2.34 -1.92
N ALA A 118 -6.29 -2.38 -0.65
CA ALA A 118 -6.94 -1.63 0.43
C ALA A 118 -6.87 -0.11 0.20
N LEU A 119 -5.71 0.41 -0.22
CA LEU A 119 -5.56 1.81 -0.58
C LEU A 119 -6.40 2.18 -1.80
N TRP A 120 -6.48 1.30 -2.81
CA TRP A 120 -7.36 1.49 -3.96
C TRP A 120 -8.83 1.60 -3.56
N VAL A 121 -9.32 0.78 -2.62
CA VAL A 121 -10.71 0.90 -2.10
C VAL A 121 -10.94 2.28 -1.48
N VAL A 122 -9.99 2.78 -0.69
CA VAL A 122 -10.08 4.13 -0.09
C VAL A 122 -10.09 5.18 -1.19
N PHE A 123 -9.16 5.11 -2.13
CA PHE A 123 -9.05 6.05 -3.24
C PHE A 123 -10.33 6.12 -4.08
N GLU A 124 -10.88 4.96 -4.47
CA GLU A 124 -12.11 4.90 -5.27
C GLU A 124 -13.33 5.40 -4.50
N SER A 125 -13.41 5.08 -3.21
CA SER A 125 -14.48 5.57 -2.35
C SER A 125 -14.46 7.10 -2.27
N LEU A 126 -13.27 7.68 -2.06
CA LEU A 126 -13.07 9.13 -2.02
C LEU A 126 -13.34 9.77 -3.40
N ARG A 127 -12.91 9.11 -4.48
CA ARG A 127 -13.09 9.61 -5.85
C ARG A 127 -14.56 9.65 -6.23
N GLY A 128 -15.29 8.56 -6.06
CA GLY A 128 -16.73 8.53 -6.37
C GLY A 128 -17.53 9.47 -5.47
N THR A 129 -17.14 9.63 -4.20
CA THR A 129 -17.74 10.66 -3.32
C THR A 129 -17.53 12.07 -3.88
N LYS A 130 -16.34 12.38 -4.39
CA LYS A 130 -16.04 13.68 -5.00
C LYS A 130 -16.94 13.92 -6.22
N LEU A 131 -17.08 12.92 -7.10
CA LEU A 131 -17.94 13.01 -8.29
C LEU A 131 -19.41 13.25 -7.90
N ILE A 132 -19.93 12.52 -6.90
CA ILE A 132 -21.30 12.73 -6.42
C ILE A 132 -21.48 14.16 -5.87
N ILE A 133 -20.51 14.69 -5.12
CA ILE A 133 -20.57 16.07 -4.61
C ILE A 133 -20.55 17.09 -5.76
N GLU A 134 -19.77 16.85 -6.81
CA GLU A 134 -19.64 17.76 -7.95
C GLU A 134 -20.88 17.73 -8.88
N ASP A 135 -21.54 16.57 -8.99
CA ASP A 135 -22.66 16.34 -9.92
C ASP A 135 -24.06 16.58 -9.30
N ASN A 136 -24.16 16.88 -8.01
CA ASN A 136 -25.44 17.04 -7.31
C ASN A 136 -25.51 18.35 -6.51
N GLU A 137 -26.72 18.75 -6.13
CA GLU A 137 -26.91 19.90 -5.24
C GLU A 137 -26.21 19.70 -3.89
N SER A 138 -25.64 20.78 -3.36
CA SER A 138 -24.82 20.73 -2.16
C SER A 138 -25.55 20.05 -0.98
N PRO A 139 -24.88 19.17 -0.22
CA PRO A 139 -25.45 18.61 1.01
C PRO A 139 -25.59 19.62 2.15
N VAL A 140 -24.99 20.81 2.02
CA VAL A 140 -25.02 21.89 3.02
C VAL A 140 -26.12 22.89 2.65
N GLY A 141 -27.02 23.17 3.60
CA GLY A 141 -28.10 24.15 3.44
C GLY A 141 -29.50 23.54 3.56
N GLU A 142 -30.51 24.31 3.14
CA GLU A 142 -31.91 23.92 3.14
C GLU A 142 -32.15 22.78 2.13
N GLY A 143 -32.87 21.72 2.54
CA GLY A 143 -33.08 20.51 1.71
C GLY A 143 -31.92 19.50 1.71
N GLY A 144 -30.75 19.88 2.23
CA GLY A 144 -29.58 19.02 2.39
C GLY A 144 -29.55 18.21 3.70
N ALA A 145 -28.38 17.67 4.04
CA ALA A 145 -28.17 16.82 5.23
C ALA A 145 -27.81 17.60 6.51
N MET A 146 -28.00 18.93 6.52
CA MET A 146 -27.65 19.84 7.63
C MET A 146 -26.22 19.61 8.15
N TRP A 147 -25.26 19.54 7.24
CA TRP A 147 -23.85 19.36 7.58
C TRP A 147 -23.19 20.67 8.00
N ASP A 148 -22.21 20.54 8.88
CA ASP A 148 -21.27 21.60 9.26
C ASP A 148 -20.41 21.98 8.04
N GLU A 149 -20.60 23.20 7.55
CA GLU A 149 -19.99 23.69 6.32
C GLU A 149 -18.45 23.76 6.41
N GLU A 150 -17.91 24.19 7.56
CA GLU A 150 -16.47 24.31 7.77
C GLU A 150 -15.80 22.93 7.75
N LYS A 151 -16.39 21.96 8.44
CA LYS A 151 -15.89 20.58 8.45
C LYS A 151 -16.04 19.92 7.08
N PHE A 152 -17.13 20.20 6.36
CA PHE A 152 -17.33 19.68 5.02
C PHE A 152 -16.32 20.25 4.02
N SER A 153 -16.06 21.55 4.07
CA SER A 153 -15.00 22.19 3.30
C SER A 153 -13.62 21.60 3.62
N THR A 154 -13.30 21.45 4.91
CA THR A 154 -12.04 20.84 5.37
C THR A 154 -11.91 19.39 4.87
N PHE A 155 -12.98 18.60 4.92
CA PHE A 155 -13.01 17.25 4.37
C PHE A 155 -12.70 17.25 2.87
N GLN A 156 -13.30 18.14 2.07
CA GLN A 156 -13.05 18.22 0.63
C GLN A 156 -11.59 18.55 0.31
N ILE A 157 -10.95 19.42 1.10
CA ILE A 157 -9.51 19.73 0.96
C ILE A 157 -8.66 18.47 1.23
N LEU A 158 -8.96 17.74 2.30
CA LEU A 158 -8.25 16.50 2.65
C LEU A 158 -8.49 15.39 1.62
N GLN A 159 -9.72 15.27 1.12
CA GLN A 159 -10.09 14.37 0.04
C GLN A 159 -9.28 14.68 -1.22
N HIS A 160 -9.21 15.94 -1.63
CA HIS A 160 -8.39 16.35 -2.78
C HIS A 160 -6.92 15.97 -2.59
N ARG A 161 -6.36 16.19 -1.40
CA ARG A 161 -4.98 15.81 -1.09
C ARG A 161 -4.75 14.29 -1.17
N LEU A 162 -5.67 13.49 -0.64
CA LEU A 162 -5.60 12.02 -0.71
C LEU A 162 -5.72 11.51 -2.15
N LEU A 163 -6.57 12.12 -2.96
CA LEU A 163 -6.69 11.78 -4.38
C LEU A 163 -5.44 12.19 -5.18
N SER A 164 -4.82 13.32 -4.85
CA SER A 164 -3.55 13.73 -5.45
C SER A 164 -2.41 12.77 -5.07
N ASP A 165 -2.25 12.47 -3.77
CA ASP A 165 -1.24 11.52 -3.28
C ASP A 165 -1.45 10.10 -3.87
N GLY A 166 -2.71 9.68 -4.02
CA GLY A 166 -3.10 8.36 -4.49
C GLY A 166 -3.23 8.19 -6.00
N GLY A 167 -2.83 9.16 -6.83
CA GLY A 167 -3.10 9.15 -8.28
C GLY A 167 -2.64 7.88 -9.01
N CYS A 168 -1.55 7.25 -8.54
CA CYS A 168 -1.05 5.96 -9.06
C CYS A 168 -1.98 4.77 -8.82
N LEU A 169 -2.96 4.87 -7.91
CA LEU A 169 -3.97 3.84 -7.66
C LEU A 169 -5.00 3.76 -8.78
N SER A 170 -5.17 4.83 -9.58
CA SER A 170 -6.10 4.87 -10.71
C SER A 170 -5.74 3.87 -11.82
N MET A 171 -4.44 3.58 -12.00
CA MET A 171 -3.94 2.65 -13.02
C MET A 171 -4.10 1.17 -12.64
N VAL A 172 -4.50 0.88 -11.39
CA VAL A 172 -4.65 -0.48 -10.86
C VAL A 172 -6.00 -1.09 -11.29
N ALA A 173 -6.95 -0.28 -11.77
CA ALA A 173 -8.31 -0.71 -12.06
C ALA A 173 -8.45 -1.40 -13.42
N ALA A 174 -8.24 -2.72 -13.45
CA ALA A 174 -8.79 -3.59 -14.50
C ALA A 174 -10.28 -3.91 -14.27
N ASP A 175 -10.87 -3.45 -13.16
CA ASP A 175 -12.25 -3.75 -12.76
C ASP A 175 -13.03 -2.46 -12.48
N PRO A 176 -13.45 -1.73 -13.53
CA PRO A 176 -14.12 -0.44 -13.43
C PRO A 176 -15.50 -0.49 -12.76
N ASP A 177 -16.02 -1.70 -12.48
CA ASP A 177 -17.43 -1.90 -12.15
C ASP A 177 -17.71 -2.23 -10.68
N VAL A 178 -16.68 -2.35 -9.84
CA VAL A 178 -16.85 -2.79 -8.44
C VAL A 178 -17.74 -1.85 -7.61
N PHE A 179 -17.61 -0.53 -7.83
CA PHE A 179 -18.34 0.49 -7.05
C PHE A 179 -19.46 1.18 -7.84
N SER A 180 -19.62 0.89 -9.12
CA SER A 180 -20.55 1.59 -10.02
C SER A 180 -21.99 1.50 -9.53
N SER A 181 -22.46 0.29 -9.23
CA SER A 181 -23.81 0.03 -8.71
C SER A 181 -24.03 0.72 -7.37
N TYR A 182 -23.04 0.72 -6.48
CA TYR A 182 -23.13 1.42 -5.20
C TYR A 182 -23.33 2.93 -5.41
N PHE A 183 -22.49 3.58 -6.22
CA PHE A 183 -22.60 5.01 -6.46
C PHE A 183 -23.88 5.37 -7.23
N SER A 184 -24.30 4.55 -8.19
CA SER A 184 -25.59 4.71 -8.88
C SER A 184 -26.75 4.71 -7.89
N ASN A 185 -26.81 3.72 -6.99
CA ASN A 185 -27.89 3.63 -6.02
C ASN A 185 -27.90 4.80 -5.03
N VAL A 186 -26.73 5.33 -4.67
CA VAL A 186 -26.63 6.57 -3.86
C VAL A 186 -27.20 7.75 -4.64
N THR A 187 -26.78 7.93 -5.89
CA THR A 187 -27.26 9.00 -6.77
C THR A 187 -28.77 8.93 -6.99
N ASP A 188 -29.32 7.73 -7.19
CA ASP A 188 -30.77 7.53 -7.36
C ASP A 188 -31.56 8.00 -6.13
N VAL A 189 -31.03 7.82 -4.91
CA VAL A 189 -31.67 8.32 -3.69
C VAL A 189 -31.47 9.83 -3.54
N LEU A 190 -30.31 10.37 -3.95
CA LEU A 190 -30.05 11.81 -3.94
C LEU A 190 -31.01 12.59 -4.85
N GLN A 191 -31.33 12.02 -6.01
CA GLN A 191 -32.20 12.64 -7.01
C GLN A 191 -33.69 12.49 -6.71
N GLN A 192 -34.06 11.67 -5.71
CA GLN A 192 -35.45 11.55 -5.28
C GLN A 192 -35.86 12.74 -4.41
N GLN A 193 -37.01 13.32 -4.75
CA GLN A 193 -37.61 14.41 -3.99
C GLN A 193 -37.77 14.02 -2.51
N ASP A 194 -37.42 14.95 -1.61
CA ASP A 194 -37.45 14.81 -0.14
C ASP A 194 -36.57 13.69 0.46
N ARG A 195 -35.70 13.07 -0.36
CA ARG A 195 -34.82 11.96 0.08
C ARG A 195 -33.33 12.25 -0.05
N ALA A 196 -32.96 13.40 -0.63
CA ALA A 196 -31.58 13.83 -0.79
C ALA A 196 -30.78 13.75 0.53
N ALA A 197 -31.35 14.25 1.63
CA ALA A 197 -30.72 14.17 2.95
C ALA A 197 -30.36 12.72 3.35
N CYS A 198 -31.21 11.73 3.03
CA CYS A 198 -30.92 10.32 3.32
C CYS A 198 -29.83 9.74 2.43
N GLY A 199 -29.79 10.11 1.15
CA GLY A 199 -28.71 9.74 0.23
C GLY A 199 -27.35 10.25 0.71
N TRP A 200 -27.29 11.51 1.13
CA TRP A 200 -26.09 12.12 1.71
C TRP A 200 -25.66 11.44 3.01
N MET A 201 -26.61 11.14 3.90
CA MET A 201 -26.31 10.41 5.14
C MET A 201 -25.83 8.98 4.87
N ALA A 202 -26.33 8.31 3.82
CA ALA A 202 -25.85 6.99 3.40
C ALA A 202 -24.41 7.06 2.90
N LEU A 203 -24.11 8.02 2.01
CA LEU A 203 -22.77 8.25 1.49
C LEU A 203 -21.77 8.54 2.62
N ARG A 204 -22.09 9.48 3.52
CA ARG A 204 -21.26 9.80 4.70
C ARG A 204 -21.00 8.56 5.56
N ARG A 205 -22.04 7.78 5.87
CA ARG A 205 -21.92 6.56 6.68
C ARG A 205 -20.92 5.56 6.08
N ASP A 206 -21.02 5.33 4.78
CA ASP A 206 -20.24 4.28 4.12
C ASP A 206 -18.80 4.74 3.84
N VAL A 207 -18.57 5.99 3.44
CA VAL A 207 -17.21 6.54 3.32
C VAL A 207 -16.50 6.57 4.69
N LEU A 208 -17.23 6.95 5.74
CA LEU A 208 -16.71 6.90 7.11
C LEU A 208 -16.33 5.45 7.49
N ARG A 209 -17.15 4.46 7.14
CA ARG A 209 -16.86 3.03 7.37
C ARG A 209 -15.61 2.59 6.60
N VAL A 210 -15.47 2.96 5.33
CA VAL A 210 -14.30 2.65 4.50
C VAL A 210 -13.02 3.15 5.15
N LEU A 211 -12.97 4.44 5.50
CA LEU A 211 -11.80 5.03 6.15
C LEU A 211 -11.50 4.34 7.48
N LYS A 212 -12.53 4.05 8.29
CA LYS A 212 -12.37 3.33 9.56
C LYS A 212 -11.79 1.93 9.38
N ILE A 213 -12.27 1.18 8.38
CA ILE A 213 -11.76 -0.17 8.08
C ILE A 213 -10.30 -0.08 7.66
N ALA A 214 -9.98 0.81 6.72
CA ALA A 214 -8.61 0.98 6.23
C ALA A 214 -7.65 1.38 7.35
N LEU A 215 -8.01 2.40 8.14
CA LEU A 215 -7.18 2.91 9.24
C LEU A 215 -7.04 1.93 10.41
N ARG A 216 -7.94 0.97 10.60
CA ARG A 216 -7.83 -0.02 11.68
C ARG A 216 -7.20 -1.34 11.22
N LYS A 217 -7.69 -1.89 10.11
CA LYS A 217 -7.30 -3.21 9.63
C LYS A 217 -6.10 -3.17 8.67
N HIS A 218 -5.86 -2.03 8.03
CA HIS A 218 -4.83 -1.84 7.01
C HIS A 218 -3.90 -0.64 7.32
N HIS A 219 -3.75 -0.27 8.60
CA HIS A 219 -2.95 0.89 9.02
C HIS A 219 -1.50 0.82 8.52
N SER A 220 -0.90 -0.37 8.48
CA SER A 220 0.47 -0.60 7.98
C SER A 220 0.64 -0.37 6.48
N CYS A 221 -0.45 -0.14 5.74
CA CYS A 221 -0.43 0.15 4.31
C CYS A 221 -0.32 1.65 4.02
N PHE A 222 -0.55 2.50 5.01
CA PHE A 222 -0.36 3.94 4.89
C PHE A 222 1.10 4.32 5.22
N THR A 223 1.50 5.51 4.76
CA THR A 223 2.80 6.13 5.09
C THR A 223 2.64 7.28 6.06
#